data_AF-A0A9P6PHL9-F1
#
_entry.id   AF-A0A9P6PHL9-F1
#
_cell.length_a   1.000
_cell.length_b   1.000
_cell.length_c   1.000
_cell.angle_alpha   90.00
_cell.angle_beta   90.00
_cell.angle_gamma   90.00
#
_symmetry.space_group_name_H-M   'P 1'
#
loop_
_entity.id
_entity.type
_entity.pdbx_description
1 polymer ?
#
loop_
_entity_poly.entity_id
_entity_poly.type
_entity_poly.pdbx_seq_one_letter_code
_entity_poly.pdbx_strand_id
1 'polypeptide(L)'
;MHTASSPRVNYFLYESSSGYALFERLESEEIGSKLADVVAASSDLTKFGKMVKLKSFAPFKSAAHALENMNDVSEGIMNDHLKAFLEMNLPKPGKKSKVVLGVTEKSLAGSIKEGLGYECDASEIVLDLVRGVRFFGDKLLKQLKEGDLERAQLGLGHSYSRGKVKFNVHRSDNMIIQAIALLDQMDKDVNTFAMRIREWYSWHFPELVKIVNDNY
;
A
#
# COMPACT_ATOMS: atom_id res chain seq x y z
N MET A 1 -18.44 -31.24 -28.01
CA MET A 1 -17.80 -31.37 -26.69
C MET A 1 -18.29 -30.22 -25.83
N HIS A 2 -18.93 -30.53 -24.71
CA HIS A 2 -19.58 -29.55 -23.83
C HIS A 2 -18.59 -28.49 -23.34
N THR A 3 -18.75 -27.25 -23.79
CA THR A 3 -18.16 -26.07 -23.15
C THR A 3 -18.94 -25.82 -21.86
N ALA A 4 -18.42 -26.32 -20.74
CA ALA A 4 -18.89 -25.87 -19.43
C ALA A 4 -18.62 -24.36 -19.36
N SER A 5 -19.68 -23.56 -19.37
CA SER A 5 -19.59 -22.12 -19.13
C SER A 5 -18.98 -21.93 -17.74
N SER A 6 -17.77 -21.37 -17.66
CA SER A 6 -17.19 -20.98 -16.37
C SER A 6 -18.18 -20.09 -15.61
N PRO A 7 -18.27 -20.21 -14.28
CA PRO A 7 -19.18 -19.39 -13.48
C PRO A 7 -18.89 -17.92 -13.74
N ARG A 8 -19.91 -17.16 -14.14
CA ARG A 8 -19.78 -15.72 -14.41
C ARG A 8 -19.43 -14.99 -13.12
N VAL A 9 -18.24 -14.41 -13.08
CA VAL A 9 -17.79 -13.53 -11.99
C VAL A 9 -18.62 -12.25 -12.04
N ASN A 10 -19.41 -11.99 -11.00
CA ASN A 10 -20.31 -10.83 -10.92
C ASN A 10 -19.60 -9.63 -10.29
N TYR A 11 -18.87 -9.89 -9.21
CA TYR A 11 -18.07 -8.89 -8.50
C TYR A 11 -16.66 -9.39 -8.36
N PHE A 12 -15.69 -8.50 -8.28
CA PHE A 12 -14.32 -8.87 -7.95
C PHE A 12 -13.72 -7.87 -6.96
N LEU A 13 -12.90 -8.41 -6.05
CA LEU A 13 -12.20 -7.67 -5.01
C LEU A 13 -10.87 -7.18 -5.57
N TYR A 14 -10.58 -5.90 -5.35
CA TYR A 14 -9.29 -5.30 -5.60
C TYR A 14 -8.72 -4.76 -4.29
N GLU A 15 -7.60 -5.32 -3.88
CA GLU A 15 -6.89 -4.97 -2.66
C GLU A 15 -5.78 -3.97 -3.02
N SER A 16 -5.78 -2.82 -2.37
CA SER A 16 -4.80 -1.76 -2.59
C SER A 16 -4.19 -1.31 -1.26
N SER A 17 -3.03 -0.67 -1.34
CA SER A 17 -2.39 -0.02 -0.19
C SER A 17 -3.27 1.02 0.52
N SER A 18 -4.23 1.60 -0.20
CA SER A 18 -5.14 2.62 0.33
C SER A 18 -6.44 2.05 0.89
N GLY A 19 -6.77 0.78 0.62
CA GLY A 19 -8.03 0.17 1.05
C GLY A 19 -8.53 -0.95 0.12
N TYR A 20 -9.75 -1.41 0.40
CA TYR A 20 -10.44 -2.40 -0.43
C TYR A 20 -11.40 -1.74 -1.41
N ALA A 21 -11.36 -2.18 -2.66
CA ALA A 21 -12.29 -1.77 -3.70
C ALA A 21 -13.08 -2.98 -4.19
N LEU A 22 -14.39 -2.81 -4.32
CA LEU A 22 -15.28 -3.79 -4.93
C LEU A 22 -15.74 -3.27 -6.28
N PHE A 23 -15.48 -4.05 -7.31
CA PHE A 23 -15.92 -3.75 -8.68
C PHE A 23 -17.01 -4.72 -9.11
N GLU A 24 -17.96 -4.19 -9.87
CA GLU A 24 -18.99 -4.95 -10.58
C GLU A 24 -18.55 -5.14 -12.02
N ARG A 25 -18.67 -6.38 -12.51
CA ARG A 25 -18.44 -6.70 -13.92
C ARG A 25 -19.74 -6.52 -14.70
N LEU A 26 -19.71 -5.65 -15.71
CA LEU A 26 -20.89 -5.31 -16.52
C LEU A 26 -20.97 -6.12 -17.82
N GLU A 27 -19.84 -6.26 -18.54
CA GLU A 27 -19.77 -6.96 -19.82
C GLU A 27 -18.79 -8.14 -19.77
N SER A 28 -19.14 -9.23 -20.45
CA SER A 28 -18.33 -10.46 -20.52
C SER A 28 -18.22 -10.93 -21.97
N GLU A 29 -17.12 -10.59 -22.64
CA GLU A 29 -16.64 -11.38 -23.78
C GLU A 29 -15.68 -12.45 -23.23
N GLU A 30 -16.21 -13.64 -22.96
CA GLU A 30 -15.41 -14.81 -22.56
C GLU A 30 -14.72 -15.46 -23.78
N ILE A 31 -15.20 -15.19 -24.99
CA ILE A 31 -14.69 -15.77 -26.23
C ILE A 31 -13.59 -14.85 -26.77
N GLY A 32 -12.34 -15.23 -26.53
CA GLY A 32 -11.19 -14.55 -27.15
C GLY A 32 -10.28 -13.77 -26.20
N SER A 33 -10.21 -14.10 -24.92
CA SER A 33 -9.30 -13.46 -23.95
C SER A 33 -7.82 -13.41 -24.38
N LYS A 34 -7.41 -14.30 -25.30
CA LYS A 34 -6.06 -14.37 -25.89
C LYS A 34 -5.91 -13.69 -27.24
N LEU A 35 -6.97 -13.11 -27.80
CA LEU A 35 -6.90 -12.36 -29.04
C LEU A 35 -6.19 -11.02 -28.78
N ALA A 36 -5.29 -10.64 -29.69
CA ALA A 36 -4.53 -9.39 -29.59
C ALA A 36 -5.44 -8.16 -29.44
N ASP A 37 -6.61 -8.20 -30.07
CA ASP A 37 -7.59 -7.12 -30.02
C ASP A 37 -8.24 -6.96 -28.64
N VAL A 38 -8.43 -8.06 -27.89
CA VAL A 38 -8.98 -8.04 -26.52
C VAL A 38 -7.93 -7.53 -25.55
N VAL A 39 -6.66 -7.91 -25.74
CA VAL A 39 -5.54 -7.36 -24.98
C VAL A 39 -5.41 -5.85 -25.24
N ALA A 40 -5.51 -5.40 -26.50
CA ALA A 40 -5.52 -3.99 -26.85
C ALA A 40 -6.75 -3.23 -26.34
N ALA A 41 -7.90 -3.90 -26.20
CA ALA A 41 -9.09 -3.30 -25.60
C ALA A 41 -8.93 -3.13 -24.09
N SER A 42 -8.25 -4.04 -23.41
CA SER A 42 -7.96 -3.94 -21.97
C SER A 42 -6.93 -2.86 -21.62
N SER A 43 -6.13 -2.39 -22.59
CA SER A 43 -5.21 -1.26 -22.43
C SER A 43 -5.81 0.09 -22.81
N ASP A 44 -7.08 0.12 -23.25
CA ASP A 44 -7.87 1.34 -23.48
C ASP A 44 -8.84 1.57 -22.31
N LEU A 45 -8.66 2.68 -21.59
CA LEU A 45 -9.50 3.06 -20.44
C LEU A 45 -10.98 3.13 -20.80
N THR A 46 -11.32 3.59 -22.00
CA THR A 46 -12.71 3.82 -22.41
C THR A 46 -13.44 2.49 -22.59
N LYS A 47 -12.75 1.49 -23.12
CA LYS A 47 -13.27 0.14 -23.31
C LYS A 47 -13.30 -0.61 -21.98
N PHE A 48 -12.20 -0.54 -21.21
CA PHE A 48 -12.13 -1.19 -19.91
C PHE A 48 -13.14 -0.63 -18.91
N GLY A 49 -13.35 0.68 -18.89
CA GLY A 49 -14.33 1.35 -18.02
C GLY A 49 -15.79 1.03 -18.36
N LYS A 50 -16.09 0.47 -19.54
CA LYS A 50 -17.41 -0.11 -19.86
C LYS A 50 -17.57 -1.52 -19.29
N MET A 51 -16.47 -2.27 -19.19
CA MET A 51 -16.46 -3.64 -18.68
C MET A 51 -16.58 -3.70 -17.15
N VAL A 52 -16.01 -2.72 -16.45
CA VAL A 52 -15.97 -2.70 -14.98
C VAL A 52 -16.49 -1.39 -14.41
N LYS A 53 -17.23 -1.48 -13.30
CA LYS A 53 -17.75 -0.32 -12.57
C LYS A 53 -17.37 -0.44 -11.09
N LEU A 54 -16.81 0.64 -10.54
CA LEU A 54 -16.57 0.71 -9.10
C LEU A 54 -17.92 0.71 -8.37
N LYS A 55 -18.14 -0.29 -7.52
CA LYS A 55 -19.34 -0.38 -6.68
C LYS A 55 -19.12 0.29 -5.34
N SER A 56 -17.99 0.02 -4.70
CA SER A 56 -17.68 0.54 -3.38
C SER A 56 -16.18 0.58 -3.14
N PHE A 57 -15.75 1.54 -2.33
CA PHE A 57 -14.36 1.69 -1.90
C PHE A 57 -14.33 1.95 -0.39
N ALA A 58 -13.57 1.16 0.34
CA ALA A 58 -13.37 1.28 1.77
C ALA A 58 -11.89 1.61 2.06
N PRO A 59 -11.57 2.89 2.30
CA PRO A 59 -10.21 3.30 2.63
C PRO A 59 -9.80 2.78 4.02
N PHE A 60 -8.51 2.51 4.19
CA PHE A 60 -7.98 2.18 5.52
C PHE A 60 -7.93 3.42 6.42
N LYS A 61 -8.23 3.22 7.71
CA LYS A 61 -8.30 4.30 8.70
C LYS A 61 -6.92 4.86 9.08
N SER A 62 -5.90 4.00 9.10
CA SER A 62 -4.55 4.35 9.52
C SER A 62 -3.52 3.42 8.87
N ALA A 63 -2.24 3.82 8.90
CA ALA A 63 -1.14 2.99 8.41
C ALA A 63 -1.01 1.67 9.19
N ALA A 64 -1.31 1.67 10.49
CA ALA A 64 -1.31 0.45 11.31
C ALA A 64 -2.41 -0.51 10.86
N HIS A 65 -3.62 0.02 10.62
CA HIS A 65 -4.75 -0.76 10.12
C HIS A 65 -4.46 -1.32 8.71
N ALA A 66 -3.84 -0.53 7.83
CA ALA A 66 -3.41 -0.99 6.51
C ALA A 66 -2.38 -2.13 6.60
N LEU A 67 -1.42 -2.01 7.52
CA LEU A 67 -0.38 -3.03 7.75
C LEU A 67 -0.97 -4.35 8.27
N GLU A 68 -1.86 -4.27 9.24
CA GLU A 68 -2.59 -5.43 9.77
C GLU A 68 -3.36 -6.15 8.67
N ASN A 69 -4.21 -5.42 7.92
CA ASN A 69 -4.97 -5.98 6.82
C ASN A 69 -4.07 -6.59 5.74
N MET A 70 -2.93 -5.98 5.43
CA MET A 70 -2.01 -6.55 4.44
C MET A 70 -1.30 -7.82 4.94
N ASN A 71 -0.96 -7.91 6.23
CA ASN A 71 -0.43 -9.15 6.81
C ASN A 71 -1.47 -10.28 6.71
N ASP A 72 -2.72 -10.01 7.10
CA ASP A 72 -3.78 -11.01 7.07
C ASP A 72 -4.07 -11.48 5.64
N VAL A 73 -4.19 -10.55 4.69
CA VAL A 73 -4.35 -10.85 3.27
C VAL A 73 -3.18 -11.70 2.74
N SER A 74 -1.94 -11.36 3.13
CA SER A 74 -0.76 -12.12 2.70
C SER A 74 -0.74 -13.57 3.20
N GLU A 75 -1.40 -13.83 4.34
CA GLU A 75 -1.55 -15.15 4.95
C GLU A 75 -2.88 -15.83 4.54
N GLY A 76 -3.69 -15.17 3.71
CA GLY A 76 -4.98 -15.66 3.23
C GLY A 76 -6.09 -15.61 4.28
N ILE A 77 -5.91 -14.82 5.35
CA ILE A 77 -6.87 -14.67 6.44
C ILE A 77 -7.84 -13.54 6.10
N MET A 78 -9.14 -13.78 6.29
CA MET A 78 -10.16 -12.75 6.12
C MET A 78 -10.27 -11.90 7.39
N ASN A 79 -9.72 -10.69 7.36
CA ASN A 79 -9.85 -9.71 8.45
C ASN A 79 -11.31 -9.27 8.62
N ASP A 80 -11.72 -8.91 9.85
CA ASP A 80 -13.05 -8.40 10.19
C ASP A 80 -13.45 -7.17 9.36
N HIS A 81 -12.49 -6.30 9.02
CA HIS A 81 -12.74 -5.14 8.15
C HIS A 81 -13.14 -5.57 6.74
N LEU A 82 -12.46 -6.56 6.16
CA LEU A 82 -12.82 -7.13 4.86
C LEU A 82 -14.18 -7.82 4.92
N LYS A 83 -14.45 -8.57 6.00
CA LYS A 83 -15.73 -9.22 6.23
C LYS A 83 -16.89 -8.22 6.24
N ALA A 84 -16.79 -7.17 7.06
CA ALA A 84 -17.80 -6.12 7.15
C ALA A 84 -17.99 -5.40 5.80
N PHE A 85 -16.90 -5.15 5.06
CA PHE A 85 -16.96 -4.54 3.74
C PHE A 85 -17.73 -5.41 2.74
N LEU A 86 -17.48 -6.72 2.72
CA LEU A 86 -18.18 -7.64 1.81
C LEU A 86 -19.66 -7.79 2.20
N GLU A 87 -19.99 -7.90 3.48
CA GLU A 87 -21.38 -7.98 3.97
C GLU A 87 -22.21 -6.74 3.64
N MET A 88 -21.60 -5.55 3.68
CA MET A 88 -22.28 -4.30 3.38
C MET A 88 -22.57 -4.12 1.88
N ASN A 89 -21.70 -4.66 1.01
CA ASN A 89 -21.72 -4.35 -0.42
C ASN A 89 -22.22 -5.51 -1.31
N LEU A 90 -22.25 -6.74 -0.81
CA LEU A 90 -22.76 -7.90 -1.52
C LEU A 90 -24.17 -8.28 -1.02
N PRO A 91 -25.07 -8.72 -1.92
CA PRO A 91 -26.36 -9.24 -1.49
C PRO A 91 -26.17 -10.57 -0.74
N LYS A 92 -26.99 -10.81 0.29
CA LYS A 92 -26.86 -12.00 1.13
C LYS A 92 -26.85 -13.28 0.30
N PRO A 93 -25.92 -14.21 0.56
CA PRO A 93 -25.81 -15.45 -0.20
C PRO A 93 -27.07 -16.28 0.04
N GLY A 94 -27.75 -16.62 -1.06
CA GLY A 94 -28.99 -17.37 -1.01
C GLY A 94 -29.20 -18.16 -2.30
N LYS A 95 -30.03 -19.21 -2.23
CA LYS A 95 -30.31 -20.12 -3.36
C LYS A 95 -30.82 -19.42 -4.64
N LYS A 96 -31.32 -18.17 -4.54
CA LYS A 96 -31.86 -17.37 -5.65
C LYS A 96 -30.87 -16.37 -6.26
N SER A 97 -29.78 -16.01 -5.57
CA SER A 97 -28.77 -15.07 -6.05
C SER A 97 -27.38 -15.67 -5.84
N LYS A 98 -26.97 -16.52 -6.78
CA LYS A 98 -25.59 -17.03 -6.82
C LYS A 98 -24.67 -15.89 -7.23
N VAL A 99 -24.06 -15.25 -6.24
CA VAL A 99 -23.02 -14.25 -6.46
C VAL A 99 -21.66 -14.94 -6.44
N VAL A 100 -20.94 -14.80 -7.54
CA VAL A 100 -19.55 -15.25 -7.66
C VAL A 100 -18.63 -14.05 -7.45
N LEU A 101 -17.78 -14.14 -6.44
CA LEU A 101 -16.77 -13.12 -6.10
C LEU A 101 -15.41 -13.53 -6.66
N GLY A 102 -14.84 -12.68 -7.51
CA GLY A 102 -13.47 -12.80 -7.98
C GLY A 102 -12.49 -12.36 -6.90
N VAL A 103 -11.54 -13.23 -6.56
CA VAL A 103 -10.46 -12.97 -5.60
C VAL A 103 -9.13 -13.35 -6.28
N THR A 104 -8.07 -12.60 -6.02
CA THR A 104 -6.73 -12.84 -6.58
C THR A 104 -6.09 -14.11 -6.02
N GLU A 105 -6.18 -14.30 -4.71
CA GLU A 105 -5.54 -15.40 -3.98
C GLU A 105 -6.50 -16.54 -3.66
N LYS A 106 -6.04 -17.77 -3.88
CA LYS A 106 -6.85 -18.99 -3.65
C LYS A 106 -7.08 -19.27 -2.16
N SER A 107 -6.10 -18.96 -1.32
CA SER A 107 -6.20 -19.11 0.14
C SER A 107 -7.27 -18.18 0.70
N LEU A 108 -7.24 -16.90 0.30
CA LEU A 108 -8.22 -15.91 0.70
C LEU A 108 -9.62 -16.25 0.18
N ALA A 109 -9.74 -16.77 -1.04
CA ALA A 109 -11.00 -17.29 -1.58
C ALA A 109 -11.58 -18.43 -0.69
N GLY A 110 -10.73 -19.30 -0.15
CA GLY A 110 -11.11 -20.31 0.83
C GLY A 110 -11.69 -19.70 2.10
N SER A 111 -10.96 -18.77 2.71
CA SER A 111 -11.37 -18.07 3.94
C SER A 111 -12.68 -17.28 3.78
N ILE A 112 -12.89 -16.62 2.65
CA ILE A 112 -14.14 -15.89 2.37
C ILE A 112 -15.30 -16.87 2.19
N LYS A 113 -15.08 -17.98 1.49
CA LYS A 113 -16.10 -19.01 1.29
C LYS A 113 -16.54 -19.64 2.60
N GLU A 114 -15.60 -19.93 3.50
CA GLU A 114 -15.89 -20.48 4.83
C GLU A 114 -16.57 -19.44 5.74
N GLY A 115 -16.11 -18.19 5.73
CA GLY A 115 -16.60 -17.16 6.64
C GLY A 115 -17.93 -16.51 6.24
N LEU A 116 -18.21 -16.40 4.94
CA LEU A 116 -19.38 -15.68 4.41
C LEU A 116 -20.27 -16.53 3.51
N GLY A 117 -19.81 -17.70 3.04
CA GLY A 117 -20.62 -18.59 2.19
C GLY A 117 -20.79 -18.13 0.74
N TYR A 118 -19.99 -17.17 0.27
CA TYR A 118 -19.97 -16.77 -1.14
C TYR A 118 -19.22 -17.81 -2.00
N GLU A 119 -19.66 -17.99 -3.25
CA GLU A 119 -18.85 -18.70 -4.23
C GLU A 119 -17.71 -17.78 -4.67
N CYS A 120 -16.46 -18.21 -4.49
CA CYS A 120 -15.29 -17.44 -4.88
C CYS A 120 -14.61 -18.07 -6.10
N ASP A 121 -14.19 -17.24 -7.05
CA ASP A 121 -13.40 -17.64 -8.22
C ASP A 121 -12.04 -16.95 -8.19
N ALA A 122 -10.99 -17.70 -8.49
CA ALA A 122 -9.60 -17.24 -8.57
C ALA A 122 -8.98 -17.69 -9.91
N SER A 123 -9.76 -17.53 -10.98
CA SER A 123 -9.38 -17.88 -12.34
C SER A 123 -8.51 -16.81 -13.01
N GLU A 124 -7.89 -17.15 -14.14
CA GLU A 124 -7.10 -16.22 -14.96
C GLU A 124 -7.91 -14.98 -15.38
N ILE A 125 -9.22 -15.13 -15.57
CA ILE A 125 -10.13 -14.02 -15.93
C ILE A 125 -10.16 -12.97 -14.83
N VAL A 126 -10.21 -13.39 -13.56
CA VAL A 126 -10.18 -12.46 -12.42
C VAL A 126 -8.85 -11.73 -12.36
N LEU A 127 -7.74 -12.44 -12.59
CA LEU A 127 -6.40 -11.85 -12.61
C LEU A 127 -6.26 -10.80 -13.71
N ASP A 128 -6.85 -11.02 -14.89
CA ASP A 128 -6.85 -10.06 -15.99
C ASP A 128 -7.69 -8.81 -15.67
N LEU A 129 -8.87 -8.98 -15.07
CA LEU A 129 -9.71 -7.87 -14.60
C LEU A 129 -8.98 -7.03 -13.54
N VAL A 130 -8.37 -7.70 -12.55
CA VAL A 130 -7.58 -7.03 -11.51
C VAL A 130 -6.36 -6.33 -12.10
N ARG A 131 -5.72 -6.91 -13.12
CA ARG A 131 -4.60 -6.26 -13.84
C ARG A 131 -5.04 -4.98 -14.54
N GLY A 132 -6.20 -4.99 -15.20
CA GLY A 132 -6.76 -3.79 -15.82
C GLY A 132 -7.10 -2.70 -14.80
N VAL A 133 -7.67 -3.07 -13.64
CA VAL A 133 -7.91 -2.12 -12.54
C VAL A 133 -6.61 -1.55 -12.00
N ARG A 134 -5.56 -2.37 -11.87
CA ARG A 134 -4.24 -1.89 -11.43
C ARG A 134 -3.61 -0.92 -12.43
N PHE A 135 -3.76 -1.18 -13.73
CA PHE A 135 -3.22 -0.31 -14.79
C PHE A 135 -3.93 1.04 -14.86
N PHE A 136 -5.25 1.09 -14.58
CA PHE A 136 -6.05 2.31 -14.59
C PHE A 136 -6.44 2.83 -13.21
N GLY A 137 -5.76 2.38 -12.15
CA GLY A 137 -6.16 2.58 -10.75
C GLY A 137 -6.44 4.05 -10.43
N ASP A 138 -5.54 4.93 -10.85
CA ASP A 138 -5.64 6.38 -10.59
C ASP A 138 -6.88 7.03 -11.23
N LYS A 139 -7.35 6.49 -12.37
CA LYS A 139 -8.51 7.03 -13.10
C LYS A 139 -9.83 6.39 -12.66
N LEU A 140 -9.78 5.14 -12.21
CA LEU A 140 -10.96 4.39 -11.74
C LEU A 140 -11.31 4.72 -10.28
N LEU A 141 -10.31 5.01 -9.46
CA LEU A 141 -10.47 5.40 -8.06
C LEU A 141 -10.45 6.92 -7.90
N LYS A 142 -11.42 7.61 -8.51
CA LYS A 142 -11.53 9.09 -8.50
C LYS A 142 -11.59 9.75 -7.12
N GLN A 143 -11.80 8.96 -6.07
CA GLN A 143 -11.82 9.42 -4.68
C GLN A 143 -10.39 9.61 -4.11
N LEU A 144 -9.38 9.02 -4.75
CA LEU A 144 -7.98 9.19 -4.38
C LEU A 144 -7.36 10.32 -5.21
N LYS A 145 -6.51 11.14 -4.59
CA LYS A 145 -5.73 12.14 -5.32
C LYS A 145 -4.56 11.46 -6.02
N GLU A 146 -4.14 12.06 -7.13
CA GLU A 146 -2.95 11.62 -7.86
C GLU A 146 -1.71 11.66 -6.94
N GLY A 147 -0.95 10.56 -6.91
CA GLY A 147 0.22 10.38 -6.06
C GLY A 147 -0.04 9.91 -4.62
N ASP A 148 -1.29 9.93 -4.12
CA ASP A 148 -1.59 9.41 -2.77
C ASP A 148 -1.41 7.89 -2.72
N LEU A 149 -1.77 7.20 -3.80
CA LEU A 149 -1.64 5.74 -3.91
C LEU A 149 -0.17 5.32 -3.92
N GLU A 150 0.71 6.02 -4.65
CA GLU A 150 2.15 5.74 -4.66
C GLU A 150 2.80 5.97 -3.29
N ARG A 151 2.42 7.06 -2.60
CA ARG A 151 2.91 7.35 -1.24
C ARG A 151 2.44 6.30 -0.23
N ALA A 152 1.18 5.88 -0.33
CA ALA A 152 0.64 4.81 0.50
C ALA A 152 1.36 3.48 0.26
N GLN A 153 1.65 3.13 -1.01
CA GLN A 153 2.43 1.95 -1.37
C GLN A 153 3.85 1.99 -0.77
N LEU A 154 4.54 3.12 -0.87
CA LEU A 154 5.88 3.29 -0.31
C LEU A 154 5.89 3.10 1.21
N GLY A 155 4.97 3.76 1.91
CA GLY A 155 4.87 3.68 3.37
C GLY A 155 4.51 2.27 3.85
N LEU A 156 3.55 1.62 3.18
CA LEU A 156 3.08 0.28 3.52
C LEU A 156 4.14 -0.78 3.21
N GLY A 157 4.79 -0.71 2.04
CA GLY A 157 5.86 -1.62 1.63
C GLY A 157 7.05 -1.57 2.58
N HIS A 158 7.47 -0.37 3.00
CA HIS A 158 8.49 -0.22 4.04
C HIS A 158 8.05 -0.85 5.37
N SER A 159 6.82 -0.58 5.82
CA SER A 159 6.33 -1.04 7.12
C SER A 159 6.22 -2.57 7.18
N TYR A 160 5.72 -3.18 6.11
CA TYR A 160 5.62 -4.64 5.99
C TYR A 160 6.96 -5.33 5.91
N SER A 161 7.86 -4.83 5.06
CA SER A 161 9.22 -5.37 4.96
C SER A 161 9.95 -5.27 6.30
N ARG A 162 9.79 -4.14 7.02
CA ARG A 162 10.35 -3.96 8.36
C ARG A 162 9.79 -4.97 9.36
N GLY A 163 8.48 -5.20 9.33
CA GLY A 163 7.81 -6.18 10.19
C GLY A 163 8.28 -7.62 9.94
N LYS A 164 8.34 -8.04 8.67
CA LYS A 164 8.75 -9.42 8.31
C LYS A 164 10.23 -9.69 8.55
N VAL A 165 11.12 -8.74 8.25
CA VAL A 165 12.58 -8.94 8.37
C VAL A 165 13.10 -8.64 9.78
N LYS A 166 12.24 -8.20 10.72
CA LYS A 166 12.64 -7.61 12.01
C LYS A 166 13.75 -6.56 11.78
N PHE A 167 13.49 -5.65 10.87
CA PHE A 167 14.52 -4.82 10.26
C PHE A 167 15.21 -3.96 11.33
N ASN A 168 16.48 -4.30 11.53
CA ASN A 168 17.55 -3.50 12.11
C ASN A 168 17.73 -3.55 13.64
N VAL A 169 18.40 -4.61 14.12
CA VAL A 169 19.05 -4.66 15.45
C VAL A 169 20.10 -3.55 15.59
N HIS A 170 20.73 -3.14 14.48
CA HIS A 170 21.82 -2.15 14.41
C HIS A 170 21.33 -0.71 14.19
N ARG A 171 20.02 -0.42 14.29
CA ARG A 171 19.49 0.94 14.11
C ARG A 171 20.07 1.92 15.14
N SER A 172 20.47 1.39 16.30
CA SER A 172 21.20 2.13 17.33
C SER A 172 22.52 2.70 16.83
N ASP A 173 23.22 1.99 15.93
CA ASP A 173 24.58 2.34 15.52
C ASP A 173 24.61 3.63 14.68
N ASN A 174 23.55 3.89 13.91
CA ASN A 174 23.43 5.14 13.15
C ASN A 174 23.36 6.37 14.07
N MET A 175 22.70 6.26 15.22
CA MET A 175 22.66 7.35 16.20
C MET A 175 24.03 7.60 16.83
N ILE A 176 24.80 6.53 17.07
CA ILE A 176 26.16 6.63 17.61
C ILE A 176 27.09 7.29 16.60
N ILE A 177 27.06 6.87 15.33
CA ILE A 177 27.85 7.48 14.25
C ILE A 177 27.52 8.97 14.12
N GLN A 178 26.24 9.32 14.13
CA GLN A 178 25.80 10.72 14.06
C GLN A 178 26.23 11.52 15.30
N ALA A 179 26.16 10.94 16.51
CA ALA A 179 26.58 11.61 17.73
C ALA A 179 28.09 11.87 17.76
N ILE A 180 28.92 10.92 17.32
CA ILE A 180 30.38 11.09 17.23
C ILE A 180 30.71 12.19 16.21
N ALA A 181 30.12 12.14 15.02
CA ALA A 181 30.33 13.16 13.99
C ALA A 181 29.91 14.56 14.47
N LEU A 182 28.83 14.64 15.26
CA LEU A 182 28.35 15.89 15.83
C LEU A 182 29.27 16.41 16.94
N LEU A 183 29.80 15.52 17.80
CA LEU A 183 30.79 15.89 18.81
C LEU A 183 32.07 16.45 18.18
N ASP A 184 32.61 15.76 17.17
CA ASP A 184 33.80 16.20 16.45
C ASP A 184 33.60 17.57 15.77
N GLN A 185 32.41 17.83 15.24
CA GLN A 185 32.07 19.12 14.65
C GLN A 185 31.95 20.20 15.72
N MET A 186 31.28 19.90 16.83
CA MET A 186 31.08 20.84 17.94
C MET A 186 32.43 21.24 18.57
N ASP A 187 33.37 20.31 18.74
CA ASP A 187 34.70 20.63 19.28
C ASP A 187 35.47 21.60 18.38
N LYS A 188 35.36 21.45 17.05
CA LYS A 188 35.97 22.39 16.10
C LYS A 188 35.29 23.76 16.19
N ASP A 189 33.96 23.78 16.20
CA ASP A 189 33.18 24.99 16.22
C ASP A 189 33.40 25.78 17.52
N VAL A 190 33.39 25.11 18.69
CA VAL A 190 33.65 25.74 19.99
C VAL A 190 35.06 26.34 20.03
N ASN A 191 36.06 25.62 19.54
CA ASN A 191 37.43 26.18 19.48
C ASN A 191 37.52 27.40 18.56
N THR A 192 36.91 27.35 17.37
CA THR A 192 36.88 28.49 16.45
C THR A 192 36.13 29.68 17.06
N PHE A 193 34.98 29.46 17.69
CA PHE A 193 34.21 30.53 18.33
C PHE A 193 34.91 31.09 19.56
N ALA A 194 35.52 30.27 20.41
CA ALA A 194 36.28 30.72 21.57
C ALA A 194 37.47 31.59 21.16
N MET A 195 38.22 31.19 20.14
CA MET A 195 39.28 32.04 19.58
C MET A 195 38.73 33.38 19.06
N ARG A 196 37.59 33.38 18.37
CA ARG A 196 36.97 34.60 17.84
C ARG A 196 36.47 35.54 18.94
N ILE A 197 35.86 34.99 19.99
CA ILE A 197 35.40 35.76 21.16
C ILE A 197 36.59 36.35 21.91
N ARG A 198 37.66 35.58 22.11
CA ARG A 198 38.91 36.08 22.73
C ARG A 198 39.50 37.22 21.92
N GLU A 199 39.56 37.08 20.60
CA GLU A 199 40.03 38.16 19.72
C GLU A 199 39.19 39.42 19.91
N TRP A 200 37.85 39.33 19.85
CA TRP A 200 36.94 40.47 20.03
C TRP A 200 37.05 41.11 21.41
N TYR A 201 37.11 40.33 22.48
CA TYR A 201 37.18 40.87 23.84
C TYR A 201 38.56 41.48 24.15
N SER A 202 39.62 40.99 23.50
CA SER A 202 40.97 41.54 23.65
C SER A 202 41.10 42.99 23.18
N TRP A 203 40.21 43.45 22.29
CA TRP A 203 40.14 44.87 21.93
C TRP A 203 39.76 45.75 23.11
N HIS A 204 39.00 45.23 24.06
CA HIS A 204 38.60 45.95 25.26
C HIS A 204 39.56 45.71 26.44
N PHE A 205 39.94 44.46 26.69
CA PHE A 205 40.81 44.09 27.81
C PHE A 205 41.89 43.08 27.39
N PRO A 206 43.02 43.55 26.83
CA PRO A 206 44.03 42.70 26.17
C PRO A 206 44.87 41.84 27.13
N GLU A 207 44.94 42.22 28.42
CA GLU A 207 45.72 41.47 29.42
C GLU A 207 45.07 40.13 29.77
N LEU A 208 43.74 40.00 29.60
CA LEU A 208 43.00 38.78 29.95
C LEU A 208 43.47 37.57 29.16
N VAL A 209 43.84 37.75 27.88
CA VAL A 209 44.33 36.66 27.04
C VAL A 209 45.65 36.08 27.54
N LYS A 210 46.45 36.86 28.28
CA LYS A 210 47.72 36.39 28.87
C LYS A 210 47.52 35.71 30.23
N ILE A 211 46.46 36.06 30.94
CA ILE A 211 46.18 35.56 32.29
C ILE A 211 45.36 34.26 32.23
N VAL A 212 44.38 34.20 31.33
CA VAL A 212 43.52 33.01 31.14
C VAL A 212 43.93 32.30 29.86
N ASN A 213 44.57 31.14 30.01
CA ASN A 213 45.07 30.36 28.89
C ASN A 213 44.02 29.41 28.30
N ASP A 214 43.08 28.91 29.10
CA ASP A 214 42.01 28.03 28.62
C ASP A 214 40.98 28.81 27.79
N ASN A 215 40.49 28.16 26.74
CA ASN A 215 39.43 28.67 25.87
C ASN A 215 38.04 28.26 26.35
N TYR A 216 37.95 27.22 27.19
CA TYR A 216 36.72 26.69 27.77
C TYR A 216 36.37 27.34 29.11
#